data_AF-T1L591-F1
#
_entry.id   AF-T1L591-F1
#
_cell.length_a   1.000
_cell.length_b   1.000
_cell.length_c   1.000
_cell.angle_alpha   90.00
_cell.angle_beta   90.00
_cell.angle_gamma   90.00
#
_symmetry.space_group_name_H-M   'P 1'
#
loop_
_entity.id
_entity.type
_entity.pdbx_description
1 polymer ?
#
loop_
_entity_poly.entity_id
_entity_poly.type
_entity_poly.pdbx_seq_one_letter_code
_entity_poly.pdbx_strand_id
1 'polypeptide(L)'
;MKNTIGLIFLFAVFNVSLSLRELDFIGSLYPEGIPKQLLNLLVTRRSNQVKAKSALESIPRDAKTFYIETEQSLQLLLKSMNDTKISDATQYYSDVLELLYHAEKDLKFVNVDFMTVDSRSSLPKGELQAMIDAYADDIAMVLVYEAAFGRLDKVDMEIVDRLKSLSNNLKDLTIYHDSGLAIEELSIARKAMDQCLLQLRFLLHQFTETFLFH
;
A
#
# COMPACT_ATOMS: atom_id res chain seq x y z
N MET A 1 0.64 25.80 30.36
CA MET A 1 1.54 24.63 30.42
C MET A 1 1.23 23.74 29.23
N LYS A 2 2.27 23.34 28.50
CA LYS A 2 2.21 22.65 27.21
C LYS A 2 1.76 21.21 27.42
N ASN A 3 0.59 20.84 26.90
CA ASN A 3 0.22 19.44 26.78
C ASN A 3 0.89 18.88 25.52
N THR A 4 2.07 18.31 25.75
CA THR A 4 2.58 17.06 25.18
C THR A 4 1.65 16.39 24.14
N ILE A 5 1.64 16.91 22.91
CA ILE A 5 1.29 16.13 21.71
C ILE A 5 2.51 15.28 21.41
N GLY A 6 2.73 14.32 22.29
CA GLY A 6 3.68 13.24 22.12
C GLY A 6 2.89 12.00 21.77
N LEU A 7 2.62 11.80 20.49
CA LEU A 7 2.58 10.44 19.96
C LEU A 7 3.26 10.45 18.59
N ILE A 8 4.56 10.21 18.68
CA ILE A 8 5.42 9.69 17.65
C ILE A 8 4.73 8.45 17.07
N PHE A 9 4.15 8.55 15.88
CA PHE A 9 3.96 7.38 15.02
C PHE A 9 5.05 7.40 13.96
N LEU A 10 6.23 7.03 14.43
CA LEU A 10 7.38 6.65 13.61
C LEU A 10 7.19 5.17 13.28
N PHE A 11 6.29 4.85 12.35
CA PHE A 11 6.31 3.54 11.70
C PHE A 11 7.35 3.61 10.58
N ALA A 12 8.61 3.42 10.99
CA ALA A 12 9.64 2.91 10.12
C ALA A 12 9.42 1.40 9.97
N VAL A 13 8.53 1.02 9.06
CA VAL A 13 8.66 -0.20 8.25
C VAL A 13 8.31 0.22 6.84
N PHE A 14 9.32 0.57 6.04
CA PHE A 14 9.16 0.77 4.61
C PHE A 14 9.02 -0.61 3.95
N ASN A 15 7.88 -1.28 4.13
CA ASN A 15 7.44 -2.26 3.14
C ASN A 15 6.71 -1.46 2.06
N VAL A 16 7.40 -1.39 0.93
CA VAL A 16 7.13 -0.47 -0.16
C VAL A 16 5.87 -0.94 -0.87
N SER A 17 4.80 -0.15 -0.80
CA SER A 17 3.74 -0.26 -1.81
C SER A 17 3.41 1.09 -2.44
N LEU A 18 3.82 1.22 -3.71
CA LEU A 18 3.75 2.36 -4.62
C LEU A 18 2.80 2.15 -5.77
N SER A 19 1.51 2.48 -5.63
CA SER A 19 0.62 2.21 -6.75
C SER A 19 -0.74 2.86 -6.79
N LEU A 20 -1.25 2.88 -8.03
CA LEU A 20 -2.65 2.99 -8.37
C LEU A 20 -3.53 2.07 -7.51
N ARG A 21 -3.09 0.86 -7.11
CA ARG A 21 -3.85 -0.02 -6.20
C ARG A 21 -4.25 0.68 -4.91
N GLU A 22 -3.36 1.44 -4.27
CA GLU A 22 -3.70 2.21 -3.06
C GLU A 22 -4.80 3.23 -3.39
N LEU A 23 -4.63 3.96 -4.49
CA LEU A 23 -5.57 5.00 -4.90
C LEU A 23 -6.94 4.41 -5.29
N ASP A 24 -6.96 3.27 -5.98
CA ASP A 24 -8.15 2.51 -6.37
C ASP A 24 -8.86 1.95 -5.14
N PHE A 25 -8.10 1.36 -4.21
CA PHE A 25 -8.63 0.83 -2.96
C PHE A 25 -9.28 1.94 -2.13
N ILE A 26 -8.57 3.05 -1.89
CA ILE A 26 -9.11 4.19 -1.16
C ILE A 26 -10.31 4.79 -1.92
N GLY A 27 -10.22 4.92 -3.24
CA GLY A 27 -11.34 5.36 -4.08
C GLY A 27 -12.59 4.51 -3.90
N SER A 28 -12.44 3.20 -3.74
CA SER A 28 -13.57 2.28 -3.48
C SER A 28 -14.25 2.50 -2.13
N LEU A 29 -13.54 3.04 -1.14
CA LEU A 29 -14.08 3.35 0.19
C LEU A 29 -14.82 4.70 0.21
N TYR A 30 -14.50 5.61 -0.71
CA TYR A 30 -15.09 6.96 -0.78
C TYR A 30 -15.69 7.22 -2.16
N PRO A 31 -16.88 6.65 -2.47
CA PRO A 31 -17.50 6.78 -3.79
C PRO A 31 -17.84 8.23 -4.17
N GLU A 32 -18.05 9.10 -3.17
CA GLU A 32 -18.28 10.54 -3.36
C GLU A 32 -17.00 11.34 -3.62
N GLY A 33 -15.84 10.67 -3.60
CA GLY A 33 -14.52 11.26 -3.81
C GLY A 33 -13.65 11.21 -2.55
N ILE A 34 -12.35 10.97 -2.77
CA ILE A 34 -11.35 10.89 -1.69
C ILE A 34 -11.26 12.23 -0.95
N PRO A 35 -11.40 12.26 0.39
CA PRO A 35 -11.26 13.48 1.15
C PRO A 35 -9.86 14.11 1.01
N LYS A 36 -9.78 15.45 0.90
CA LYS A 36 -8.51 16.18 0.74
C LYS A 36 -7.48 15.83 1.81
N GLN A 37 -7.91 15.68 3.06
CA GLN A 37 -7.01 15.34 4.16
C GLN A 37 -6.46 13.91 4.02
N LEU A 38 -7.27 12.97 3.54
CA LEU A 38 -6.81 11.62 3.24
C LEU A 38 -5.86 11.62 2.05
N LEU A 39 -6.17 12.35 0.97
CA LEU A 39 -5.24 12.53 -0.15
C LEU A 39 -3.91 13.15 0.30
N ASN A 40 -3.93 14.11 1.23
CA ASN A 40 -2.71 14.68 1.79
C ASN A 40 -1.85 13.62 2.52
N LEU A 41 -2.48 12.70 3.26
CA LEU A 41 -1.78 11.57 3.88
C LEU A 41 -1.16 10.63 2.83
N LEU A 42 -1.90 10.30 1.77
CA LEU A 42 -1.40 9.48 0.64
C LEU A 42 -0.14 10.11 0.03
N VAL A 43 -0.24 11.38 -0.35
CA VAL A 43 0.85 12.12 -1.00
C VAL A 43 2.05 12.29 -0.08
N THR A 44 1.83 12.54 1.22
CA THR A 44 2.90 12.66 2.22
C THR A 44 3.64 11.33 2.40
N ARG A 45 2.90 10.24 2.56
CA ARG A 45 3.46 8.88 2.66
C ARG A 45 4.31 8.56 1.43
N ARG A 46 3.80 8.89 0.24
CA ARG A 46 4.49 8.70 -1.04
C ARG A 46 5.77 9.52 -1.14
N SER A 47 5.71 10.80 -0.79
CA SER A 47 6.87 11.70 -0.82
C SER A 47 8.00 11.16 0.05
N ASN A 48 7.68 10.65 1.25
CA ASN A 48 8.68 10.05 2.14
C ASN A 48 9.34 8.79 1.55
N GLN A 49 8.56 7.92 0.90
CA GLN A 49 9.09 6.71 0.25
C GLN A 49 10.00 7.03 -0.93
N VAL A 50 9.57 7.94 -1.82
CA VAL A 50 10.37 8.38 -2.97
C VAL A 50 11.67 9.05 -2.50
N LYS A 51 11.57 9.88 -1.47
CA LYS A 51 12.74 10.50 -0.83
C LYS A 51 13.74 9.46 -0.32
N ALA A 52 13.26 8.42 0.38
CA ALA A 52 14.11 7.34 0.86
C ALA A 52 14.82 6.62 -0.30
N LYS A 53 14.13 6.39 -1.44
CA LYS A 53 14.75 5.81 -2.64
C LYS A 53 15.84 6.70 -3.23
N SER A 54 15.61 8.01 -3.33
CA SER A 54 16.61 8.96 -3.86
C SER A 54 17.91 9.02 -3.04
N ALA A 55 17.85 8.61 -1.77
CA ALA A 55 18.98 8.58 -0.84
C ALA A 55 19.83 7.31 -0.94
N LEU A 56 19.38 6.28 -1.69
CA LEU A 56 20.15 5.06 -1.90
C LEU A 56 21.45 5.36 -2.67
N GLU A 57 22.58 4.84 -2.20
CA GLU A 57 23.88 5.06 -2.85
C GLU A 57 24.02 4.29 -4.17
N SER A 58 23.31 3.17 -4.32
CA SER A 58 23.48 2.20 -5.41
C SER A 58 22.56 2.45 -6.62
N ILE A 59 21.76 3.52 -6.65
CA ILE A 59 20.86 3.78 -7.78
C ILE A 59 21.56 4.56 -8.92
N PRO A 60 21.22 4.28 -10.19
CA PRO A 60 21.72 5.06 -11.33
C PRO A 60 21.44 6.56 -11.19
N ARG A 61 22.30 7.41 -11.74
CA ARG A 61 22.17 8.88 -11.65
C ARG A 61 20.82 9.37 -12.19
N ASP A 62 20.39 8.84 -13.33
CA ASP A 62 19.12 9.26 -13.95
C ASP A 62 17.91 8.84 -13.11
N ALA A 63 17.96 7.65 -12.49
CA ALA A 63 16.95 7.21 -11.52
C ALA A 63 16.91 8.12 -10.29
N LYS A 64 18.08 8.56 -9.80
CA LYS A 64 18.17 9.51 -8.70
C LYS A 64 17.53 10.85 -9.04
N THR A 65 17.83 11.39 -10.23
CA THR A 65 17.17 12.60 -10.73
C THR A 65 15.66 12.41 -10.80
N PHE A 66 15.19 11.30 -11.36
CA PHE A 66 13.76 11.00 -11.44
C PHE A 66 13.07 11.00 -10.06
N TYR A 67 13.65 10.33 -9.05
CA TYR A 67 13.07 10.33 -7.71
C TYR A 67 13.09 11.72 -7.05
N ILE A 68 14.12 12.53 -7.28
CA ILE A 68 14.18 13.91 -6.77
C ILE A 68 13.06 14.76 -7.39
N GLU A 69 12.90 14.72 -8.71
CA GLU A 69 11.83 15.47 -9.41
C GLU A 69 10.43 14.99 -9.01
N THR A 70 10.28 13.68 -8.78
CA THR A 70 9.04 13.09 -8.27
C THR A 70 8.72 13.59 -6.86
N GLU A 71 9.72 13.65 -5.96
CA GLU A 71 9.55 14.19 -4.61
C GLU A 71 9.14 15.66 -4.64
N GLN A 72 9.78 16.47 -5.47
CA GLN A 72 9.44 17.87 -5.66
C GLN A 72 8.01 18.06 -6.19
N SER A 73 7.60 17.21 -7.14
CA SER A 73 6.23 17.22 -7.70
C SER A 73 5.18 16.91 -6.63
N LEU A 74 5.45 15.94 -5.75
CA LEU A 74 4.57 15.62 -4.62
C LEU A 74 4.53 16.75 -3.59
N GLN A 75 5.68 17.38 -3.31
CA GLN A 75 5.75 18.54 -2.41
C GLN A 75 5.00 19.76 -2.96
N LEU A 76 5.01 19.96 -4.28
CA LEU A 76 4.22 21.00 -4.95
C LEU A 76 2.72 20.73 -4.80
N LEU A 77 2.29 19.48 -4.98
CA LEU A 77 0.91 19.08 -4.75
C LEU A 77 0.48 19.32 -3.29
N LEU A 78 1.30 18.92 -2.31
CA LEU A 78 1.00 19.15 -0.89
C LEU A 78 0.81 20.63 -0.57
N LYS A 79 1.66 21.51 -1.12
CA LYS A 79 1.58 22.96 -0.90
C LYS A 79 0.33 23.59 -1.53
N SER A 80 -0.13 23.06 -2.66
CA SER A 80 -1.29 23.58 -3.39
C SER A 80 -2.63 22.91 -3.04
N MET A 81 -2.62 21.86 -2.20
CA MET A 81 -3.78 21.01 -1.90
C MET A 81 -5.04 21.79 -1.46
N ASN A 82 -4.87 22.88 -0.70
CA ASN A 82 -5.99 23.69 -0.23
C ASN A 82 -6.66 24.48 -1.36
N ASP A 83 -5.86 24.95 -2.33
CA ASP A 83 -6.28 25.84 -3.40
C ASP A 83 -6.71 25.08 -4.67
N THR A 84 -6.29 23.83 -4.82
CA THR A 84 -6.62 22.96 -5.96
C THR A 84 -7.95 22.22 -5.73
N LYS A 85 -8.75 22.03 -6.78
CA LYS A 85 -9.94 21.16 -6.69
C LYS A 85 -9.50 19.73 -6.39
N ILE A 86 -10.27 18.99 -5.59
CA ILE A 86 -9.90 17.63 -5.20
C ILE A 86 -9.74 16.71 -6.42
N SER A 87 -10.61 16.83 -7.44
CA SER A 87 -10.51 16.08 -8.69
C SER A 87 -9.17 16.27 -9.37
N ASP A 88 -8.72 17.51 -9.46
CA ASP A 88 -7.49 17.90 -10.17
C ASP A 88 -6.26 17.45 -9.36
N ALA A 89 -6.34 17.54 -8.03
CA ALA A 89 -5.30 17.04 -7.12
C ALA A 89 -5.16 15.52 -7.19
N THR A 90 -6.29 14.79 -7.20
CA THR A 90 -6.30 13.32 -7.34
C THR A 90 -5.77 12.90 -8.70
N GLN A 91 -6.16 13.57 -9.78
CA GLN A 91 -5.65 13.28 -11.12
C GLN A 91 -4.15 13.51 -11.20
N TYR A 92 -3.65 14.67 -10.73
CA TYR A 92 -2.23 14.96 -10.71
C TYR A 92 -1.44 13.91 -9.90
N TYR A 93 -1.97 13.50 -8.74
CA TYR A 93 -1.35 12.44 -7.96
C TYR A 93 -1.32 11.10 -8.72
N SER A 94 -2.42 10.75 -9.39
CA SER A 94 -2.50 9.55 -10.25
C SER A 94 -1.43 9.57 -11.35
N ASP A 95 -1.29 10.69 -12.06
CA ASP A 95 -0.31 10.86 -13.14
C ASP A 95 1.14 10.67 -12.62
N VAL A 96 1.43 11.20 -11.41
CA VAL A 96 2.73 11.00 -10.75
C VAL A 96 2.97 9.52 -10.42
N LEU A 97 1.96 8.80 -9.92
CA LEU A 97 2.06 7.36 -9.62
C LEU A 97 2.27 6.52 -10.90
N GLU A 98 1.66 6.91 -12.02
CA GLU A 98 1.85 6.24 -13.31
C GLU A 98 3.28 6.43 -13.84
N LEU A 99 3.84 7.64 -13.74
CA LEU A 99 5.24 7.86 -14.11
C LEU A 99 6.20 7.05 -13.23
N LEU A 100 5.94 7.01 -11.92
CA LEU A 100 6.72 6.26 -10.95
C LEU A 100 6.73 4.75 -11.29
N TYR A 101 5.58 4.21 -11.67
CA TYR A 101 5.46 2.83 -12.13
C TYR A 101 6.39 2.49 -13.29
N HIS A 102 6.31 3.30 -14.35
CA HIS A 102 7.06 3.05 -15.57
C HIS A 102 8.56 3.10 -15.30
N ALA A 103 9.01 4.09 -14.52
CA ALA A 103 10.41 4.20 -14.12
C ALA A 103 10.86 2.98 -13.29
N GLU A 104 10.06 2.53 -12.33
CA GLU A 104 10.44 1.38 -11.48
C GLU A 104 10.44 0.05 -12.23
N LYS A 105 9.52 -0.12 -13.18
CA LYS A 105 9.49 -1.26 -14.09
C LYS A 105 10.77 -1.33 -14.93
N ASP A 106 11.22 -0.19 -15.48
CA ASP A 106 12.45 -0.13 -16.27
C ASP A 106 13.70 -0.44 -15.44
N LEU A 107 13.68 -0.07 -14.15
CA LEU A 107 14.72 -0.40 -13.17
C LEU A 107 14.66 -1.85 -12.67
N LYS A 108 13.67 -2.64 -13.13
CA LYS A 108 13.42 -4.03 -12.71
C LYS A 108 13.25 -4.18 -11.19
N PHE A 109 12.74 -3.15 -10.52
CA PHE A 109 12.29 -3.34 -9.15
C PHE A 109 11.06 -4.25 -9.15
N VAL A 110 10.97 -5.18 -8.19
CA VAL A 110 9.77 -6.00 -7.98
C VAL A 110 8.65 -5.04 -7.60
N ASN A 111 7.79 -4.73 -8.56
CA ASN A 111 6.70 -3.81 -8.36
C ASN A 111 5.43 -4.64 -8.11
N VAL A 112 5.27 -5.06 -6.86
CA VAL A 112 4.04 -5.68 -6.33
C VAL A 112 2.84 -4.75 -6.40
N ASP A 113 3.11 -3.48 -6.66
CA ASP A 113 2.23 -2.41 -6.27
C ASP A 113 1.12 -2.27 -7.30
N PHE A 114 1.37 -2.57 -8.57
CA PHE A 114 0.34 -2.58 -9.62
C PHE A 114 -0.49 -3.87 -9.66
N MET A 115 -0.23 -4.81 -8.76
CA MET A 115 -1.03 -6.01 -8.64
C MET A 115 -2.18 -5.72 -7.68
N THR A 116 -3.37 -5.52 -8.22
CA THR A 116 -4.58 -5.59 -7.41
C THR A 116 -4.79 -7.03 -6.96
N VAL A 117 -5.49 -7.22 -5.84
CA VAL A 117 -5.79 -8.56 -5.33
C VAL A 117 -6.51 -9.43 -6.36
N ASP A 118 -7.24 -8.83 -7.30
CA ASP A 118 -8.00 -9.53 -8.35
C ASP A 118 -7.21 -9.81 -9.64
N SER A 119 -6.01 -9.25 -9.78
CA SER A 119 -5.24 -9.30 -11.02
C SER A 119 -4.69 -10.69 -11.38
N ARG A 120 -4.57 -11.61 -10.42
CA ARG A 120 -3.92 -12.92 -10.63
C ARG A 120 -4.57 -14.04 -9.84
N SER A 121 -4.63 -15.23 -10.41
CA SER A 121 -5.06 -16.42 -9.66
C SER A 121 -4.05 -16.89 -8.63
N SER A 122 -2.78 -16.47 -8.74
CA SER A 122 -1.72 -16.87 -7.81
C SER A 122 -0.49 -15.96 -7.88
N LEU A 123 0.27 -15.89 -6.78
CA LEU A 123 1.41 -14.99 -6.58
C LEU A 123 2.61 -15.71 -5.96
N PRO A 124 3.86 -15.31 -6.27
CA PRO A 124 5.03 -15.68 -5.48
C PRO A 124 4.87 -15.26 -4.01
N LYS A 125 5.46 -16.02 -3.08
CA LYS A 125 5.36 -15.77 -1.63
C LYS A 125 5.68 -14.32 -1.25
N GLY A 126 6.81 -13.80 -1.72
CA GLY A 126 7.25 -12.44 -1.39
C GLY A 126 6.29 -11.37 -1.91
N GLU A 127 5.73 -11.57 -3.11
CA GLU A 127 4.74 -10.66 -3.69
C GLU A 127 3.42 -10.69 -2.90
N LEU A 128 2.92 -11.88 -2.58
CA LEU A 128 1.70 -12.02 -1.79
C LEU A 128 1.85 -11.42 -0.38
N GLN A 129 3.00 -11.62 0.27
CA GLN A 129 3.26 -11.05 1.59
C GLN A 129 3.29 -9.53 1.55
N ALA A 130 4.04 -8.95 0.61
CA ALA A 130 4.10 -7.50 0.45
C ALA A 130 2.72 -6.90 0.13
N MET A 131 1.89 -7.61 -0.65
CA MET A 131 0.52 -7.18 -0.94
C MET A 131 -0.37 -7.17 0.31
N ILE A 132 -0.31 -8.21 1.15
CA ILE A 132 -1.08 -8.26 2.41
C ILE A 132 -0.65 -7.12 3.34
N ASP A 133 0.66 -6.92 3.53
CA ASP A 133 1.21 -5.85 4.35
C ASP A 133 0.75 -4.47 3.86
N ALA A 134 0.79 -4.25 2.54
CA ALA A 134 0.38 -2.99 1.93
C ALA A 134 -1.09 -2.65 2.21
N TYR A 135 -2.01 -3.61 2.05
CA TYR A 135 -3.42 -3.39 2.36
C TYR A 135 -3.65 -3.16 3.86
N ALA A 136 -2.93 -3.87 4.73
CA ALA A 136 -3.02 -3.62 6.17
C ALA A 136 -2.58 -2.19 6.54
N ASP A 137 -1.50 -1.70 5.94
CA ASP A 137 -1.02 -0.33 6.12
C ASP A 137 -1.98 0.73 5.58
N ASP A 138 -2.62 0.45 4.42
CA ASP A 138 -3.62 1.35 3.83
C ASP A 138 -4.86 1.47 4.73
N ILE A 139 -5.37 0.36 5.27
CA ILE A 139 -6.50 0.36 6.22
C ILE A 139 -6.10 1.08 7.51
N ALA A 140 -4.90 0.86 8.03
CA ALA A 140 -4.42 1.57 9.23
C ALA A 140 -4.33 3.08 9.01
N MET A 141 -3.97 3.54 7.81
CA MET A 141 -4.01 4.97 7.48
C MET A 141 -5.45 5.50 7.40
N VAL A 142 -6.39 4.74 6.83
CA VAL A 142 -7.82 5.07 6.86
C VAL A 142 -8.33 5.18 8.29
N LEU A 143 -7.93 4.28 9.19
CA LEU A 143 -8.25 4.39 10.63
C LEU A 143 -7.80 5.73 11.21
N VAL A 144 -6.55 6.12 10.98
CA VAL A 144 -6.00 7.37 11.52
C VAL A 144 -6.81 8.57 11.02
N TYR A 145 -7.17 8.56 9.74
CA TYR A 145 -8.03 9.58 9.16
C TYR A 145 -9.42 9.58 9.82
N GLU A 146 -10.14 8.46 9.80
CA GLU A 146 -11.50 8.36 10.33
C GLU A 146 -11.58 8.66 11.83
N ALA A 147 -10.56 8.24 12.60
CA ALA A 147 -10.42 8.56 14.02
C ALA A 147 -10.37 10.05 14.29
N ALA A 148 -9.66 10.81 13.45
CA ALA A 148 -9.54 12.27 13.58
C ALA A 148 -10.89 12.99 13.40
N PHE A 149 -11.87 12.32 12.78
CA PHE A 149 -13.24 12.81 12.61
C PHE A 149 -14.27 12.10 13.51
N GLY A 150 -13.81 11.30 14.48
CA GLY A 150 -14.67 10.62 15.45
C GLY A 150 -15.47 9.44 14.88
N ARG A 151 -15.04 8.86 13.75
CA ARG A 151 -15.73 7.76 13.04
C ARG A 151 -14.93 6.45 13.11
N LEU A 152 -14.43 6.12 14.30
CA LEU A 152 -13.62 4.91 14.54
C LEU A 152 -14.38 3.61 14.22
N ASP A 153 -15.69 3.65 14.36
CA ASP A 153 -16.62 2.55 14.09
C ASP A 153 -16.66 2.13 12.61
N LYS A 154 -16.24 3.00 11.68
CA LYS A 154 -16.14 2.67 10.25
C LYS A 154 -15.03 1.68 9.91
N VAL A 155 -14.02 1.55 10.77
CA VAL A 155 -12.83 0.75 10.48
C VAL A 155 -12.78 -0.45 11.40
N ASP A 156 -13.10 -1.62 10.84
CA ASP A 156 -13.02 -2.89 11.55
C ASP A 156 -11.57 -3.33 11.76
N MET A 157 -11.07 -3.11 12.98
CA MET A 157 -9.71 -3.47 13.38
C MET A 157 -9.48 -4.97 13.48
N GLU A 158 -10.53 -5.78 13.62
CA GLU A 158 -10.39 -7.24 13.60
C GLU A 158 -9.89 -7.71 12.22
N ILE A 159 -10.32 -7.06 11.14
CA ILE A 159 -9.84 -7.35 9.79
C ILE A 159 -8.34 -7.03 9.67
N VAL A 160 -7.87 -5.91 10.23
CA VAL A 160 -6.44 -5.54 10.21
C VAL A 160 -5.60 -6.58 10.94
N ASP A 161 -6.06 -7.04 12.10
CA ASP A 161 -5.34 -8.06 12.87
C ASP A 161 -5.31 -9.41 12.13
N ARG A 162 -6.40 -9.77 11.43
CA ARG A 162 -6.46 -10.95 10.56
C ARG A 162 -5.50 -10.84 9.38
N LEU A 163 -5.39 -9.67 8.74
CA LEU A 163 -4.42 -9.44 7.66
C LEU A 163 -2.97 -9.58 8.15
N LYS A 164 -2.64 -9.00 9.31
CA LYS A 164 -1.30 -9.15 9.91
C LYS A 164 -0.99 -10.61 10.27
N SER A 165 -1.97 -11.33 10.83
CA SER A 165 -1.82 -12.77 11.09
C SER A 165 -1.59 -13.55 9.80
N LEU A 166 -2.32 -13.24 8.73
CA LEU A 166 -2.16 -13.88 7.43
C LEU A 166 -0.77 -13.64 6.83
N SER A 167 -0.24 -12.41 6.92
CA SER A 167 1.12 -12.08 6.49
C SER A 167 2.17 -12.86 7.29
N ASN A 168 2.03 -12.96 8.62
CA ASN A 168 2.93 -13.73 9.46
C ASN A 168 2.90 -15.23 9.12
N ASN A 169 1.72 -15.82 8.94
CA ASN A 169 1.59 -17.22 8.54
C ASN A 169 2.30 -17.49 7.20
N LEU A 170 2.18 -16.56 6.24
CA LEU A 170 2.86 -16.67 4.96
C LEU A 170 4.38 -16.54 5.12
N LYS A 171 4.85 -15.64 5.97
CA LYS A 171 6.28 -15.49 6.29
C LYS A 171 6.88 -16.79 6.83
N ASP A 172 6.14 -17.49 7.68
CA ASP A 172 6.58 -18.74 8.31
C ASP A 172 6.44 -19.98 7.39
N LEU A 173 5.74 -19.85 6.25
CA LEU A 173 5.59 -20.92 5.27
C LEU A 173 6.96 -21.34 4.69
N THR A 174 7.39 -22.56 4.98
CA THR A 174 8.64 -23.11 4.44
C THR A 174 8.39 -23.73 3.06
N ILE A 175 9.23 -23.40 2.08
CA ILE A 175 9.18 -23.96 0.73
C ILE A 175 10.41 -24.85 0.57
N TYR A 176 10.21 -26.18 0.58
CA TYR A 176 11.30 -27.14 0.39
C TYR A 176 11.61 -27.31 -1.10
N HIS A 177 12.91 -27.33 -1.43
CA HIS A 177 13.40 -27.45 -2.81
C HIS A 177 14.10 -28.79 -3.11
N ASP A 178 14.07 -29.77 -2.19
CA ASP A 178 14.93 -30.95 -2.33
C ASP A 178 14.36 -32.04 -3.24
N SER A 179 15.26 -32.55 -4.08
CA SER A 179 15.01 -33.42 -5.24
C SER A 179 14.46 -34.79 -4.85
N GLY A 180 13.18 -35.04 -5.16
CA GLY A 180 12.55 -36.37 -5.10
C GLY A 180 11.06 -36.35 -4.73
N LEU A 181 10.69 -35.48 -3.78
CA LEU A 181 9.30 -35.20 -3.34
C LEU A 181 8.81 -33.81 -3.80
N ALA A 182 9.71 -33.04 -4.44
CA ALA A 182 9.56 -31.62 -4.74
C ALA A 182 8.24 -31.23 -5.45
N ILE A 183 7.66 -32.08 -6.31
CA ILE A 183 6.46 -31.69 -7.08
C ILE A 183 5.24 -31.54 -6.16
N GLU A 184 5.04 -32.44 -5.20
CA GLU A 184 3.86 -32.40 -4.32
C GLU A 184 4.00 -31.36 -3.21
N GLU A 185 5.19 -31.20 -2.61
CA GLU A 185 5.43 -30.16 -1.60
C GLU A 185 5.39 -28.75 -2.20
N LEU A 186 5.96 -28.54 -3.40
CA LEU A 186 5.74 -27.31 -4.17
C LEU A 186 4.24 -27.10 -4.44
N SER A 187 3.47 -28.17 -4.68
CA SER A 187 2.02 -28.08 -4.89
C SER A 187 1.26 -27.67 -3.62
N ILE A 188 1.66 -28.15 -2.43
CA ILE A 188 0.99 -27.83 -1.16
C ILE A 188 1.33 -26.41 -0.73
N ALA A 189 2.61 -26.02 -0.79
CA ALA A 189 3.00 -24.64 -0.51
C ALA A 189 2.31 -23.66 -1.48
N ARG A 190 2.17 -24.04 -2.76
CA ARG A 190 1.41 -23.25 -3.74
C ARG A 190 -0.07 -23.14 -3.38
N LYS A 191 -0.73 -24.25 -3.04
CA LYS A 191 -2.13 -24.25 -2.59
C LYS A 191 -2.33 -23.43 -1.31
N ALA A 192 -1.38 -23.46 -0.38
CA ALA A 192 -1.41 -22.62 0.82
C ALA A 192 -1.33 -21.13 0.46
N MET A 193 -0.45 -20.74 -0.48
CA MET A 193 -0.40 -19.36 -0.99
C MET A 193 -1.70 -18.95 -1.69
N ASP A 194 -2.28 -19.83 -2.51
CA ASP A 194 -3.56 -19.57 -3.19
C ASP A 194 -4.69 -19.39 -2.16
N GLN A 195 -4.69 -20.18 -1.09
CA GLN A 195 -5.62 -20.03 0.02
C GLN A 195 -5.41 -18.72 0.79
N CYS A 196 -4.16 -18.27 0.95
CA CYS A 196 -3.86 -16.96 1.54
C CYS A 196 -4.37 -15.82 0.65
N LEU A 197 -4.19 -15.90 -0.67
CA LEU A 197 -4.72 -14.89 -1.61
C LEU A 197 -6.25 -14.86 -1.58
N LEU A 198 -6.91 -16.01 -1.50
CA LEU A 198 -8.37 -16.09 -1.36
C LEU A 198 -8.86 -15.43 -0.05
N GLN A 199 -8.18 -15.69 1.06
CA GLN A 199 -8.48 -15.05 2.34
C GLN A 199 -8.27 -13.54 2.29
N LEU A 200 -7.20 -13.06 1.66
CA LEU A 200 -6.97 -11.63 1.46
C LEU A 200 -8.15 -11.00 0.71
N ARG A 201 -8.59 -11.58 -0.41
CA ARG A 201 -9.76 -11.07 -1.16
C ARG A 201 -11.02 -10.99 -0.31
N PHE A 202 -11.29 -12.05 0.43
CA PHE A 202 -12.47 -12.13 1.28
C PHE A 202 -12.45 -11.04 2.37
N LEU A 203 -11.31 -10.87 3.04
CA LEU A 203 -11.13 -9.87 4.09
C LEU A 203 -11.27 -8.44 3.53
N LEU A 204 -10.70 -8.15 2.35
CA LEU A 204 -10.82 -6.85 1.72
C LEU A 204 -12.25 -6.54 1.28
N HIS A 205 -12.95 -7.52 0.71
CA HIS A 205 -14.36 -7.36 0.35
C HIS A 205 -15.21 -7.08 1.61
N GLN A 206 -15.03 -7.88 2.66
CA GLN A 206 -15.74 -7.69 3.93
C GLN A 206 -15.44 -6.32 4.54
N PHE A 207 -14.18 -5.86 4.49
CA PHE A 207 -13.80 -4.54 4.95
C PHE A 207 -14.52 -3.43 4.19
N THR A 208 -14.48 -3.47 2.85
CA THR A 208 -15.13 -2.45 2.01
C THR A 208 -16.63 -2.41 2.25
N GLU A 209 -17.29 -3.56 2.34
CA GLU A 209 -18.74 -3.64 2.63
C GLU A 209 -19.05 -3.01 4.00
N THR A 210 -18.32 -3.41 5.06
CA THR A 210 -18.51 -2.83 6.39
C THR A 210 -18.30 -1.32 6.37
N PHE A 211 -17.24 -0.84 5.71
CA PHE A 211 -16.90 0.58 5.65
C PHE A 211 -17.97 1.43 4.94
N LEU A 212 -18.58 0.89 3.89
CA LEU A 212 -19.58 1.60 3.09
C LEU A 212 -20.97 1.61 3.75
N PHE A 213 -21.32 0.55 4.49
CA PHE A 213 -22.67 0.35 5.02
C PHE A 213 -22.78 0.52 6.55
N HIS A 214 -21.69 0.85 7.25
CA HIS A 214 -21.67 1.36 8.62
C HIS A 214 -21.08 2.77 8.65
#